data_AF-J9ELM8-F1
#
_entry.id   AF-J9ELM8-F1
#
_cell.length_a   1.000
_cell.length_b   1.000
_cell.length_c   1.000
_cell.angle_alpha   90.00
_cell.angle_beta   90.00
_cell.angle_gamma   90.00
#
_symmetry.space_group_name_H-M   'P 1'
#
loop_
_entity.id
_entity.type
_entity.pdbx_description
1 polymer ?
#
loop_
_entity_poly.entity_id
_entity_poly.type
_entity_poly.pdbx_seq_one_letter_code
_entity_poly.pdbx_strand_id
1 'polypeptide(L)'
;MTITLAIALLLKNIKKNKNQLDLVQRIIQQKAIFARRCEVQRRRIKLIIEAICSGLCRDENDLENLLSLLFFERKLTIEDELNFLITRKLICQQKNHGLCGTQLGQAVFTSSLSPDIALQVYDDLEKAIRSLALDNELHLLYLVIFKVFPFFSKNY
;
A
#
# COMPACT_ATOMS: atom_id res chain seq x y z
N MET A 1 -3.26 -2.94 -64.50
CA MET A 1 -2.97 -3.74 -63.27
C MET A 1 -2.36 -2.95 -62.12
N THR A 2 -1.67 -1.82 -62.37
CA THR A 2 -0.94 -1.06 -61.34
C THR A 2 -1.84 -0.23 -60.40
N ILE A 3 -2.95 0.33 -60.91
CA ILE A 3 -3.88 1.17 -60.14
C ILE A 3 -4.62 0.36 -59.06
N THR A 4 -5.05 -0.86 -59.38
CA THR A 4 -5.79 -1.73 -58.44
C THR A 4 -4.92 -2.16 -57.25
N LEU A 5 -3.63 -2.39 -57.47
CA LEU A 5 -2.68 -2.78 -56.43
C LEU A 5 -2.39 -1.62 -55.46
N ALA A 6 -2.30 -0.39 -55.98
CA ALA A 6 -2.08 0.82 -55.18
C ALA A 6 -3.28 1.13 -54.26
N ILE A 7 -4.50 0.98 -54.77
CA ILE A 7 -5.73 1.16 -53.97
C ILE A 7 -5.83 0.08 -52.88
N ALA A 8 -5.49 -1.16 -53.18
CA ALA A 8 -5.47 -2.25 -52.21
C ALA A 8 -4.45 -2.02 -51.07
N LEU A 9 -3.27 -1.48 -51.38
CA LEU A 9 -2.26 -1.11 -50.39
C LEU A 9 -2.70 0.05 -49.49
N LEU A 10 -3.33 1.08 -50.05
CA LEU A 10 -3.92 2.20 -49.29
C LEU A 10 -5.03 1.71 -48.36
N LEU A 11 -5.95 0.88 -48.85
CA LEU A 11 -7.01 0.29 -48.03
C LEU A 11 -6.45 -0.62 -46.93
N LYS A 12 -5.40 -1.38 -47.22
CA LYS A 12 -4.72 -2.24 -46.23
C LYS A 12 -4.02 -1.41 -45.16
N ASN A 13 -3.43 -0.27 -45.51
CA ASN A 13 -2.82 0.66 -44.55
C ASN A 13 -3.85 1.37 -43.67
N ILE A 14 -4.96 1.84 -44.26
CA ILE A 14 -6.07 2.47 -43.52
C ILE A 14 -6.71 1.45 -42.56
N LYS A 15 -6.88 0.20 -43.01
CA LYS A 15 -7.42 -0.90 -42.19
C LYS A 15 -6.46 -1.31 -41.07
N LYS A 16 -5.15 -1.33 -41.34
CA LYS A 16 -4.11 -1.57 -40.32
C LYS A 16 -4.15 -0.49 -39.24
N ASN A 17 -4.32 0.78 -39.60
CA ASN A 17 -4.39 1.88 -38.65
C ASN A 17 -5.66 1.84 -37.77
N LYS A 18 -6.83 1.49 -38.35
CA LYS A 18 -8.07 1.26 -37.57
C LYS A 18 -7.92 0.12 -36.55
N ASN A 19 -7.31 -0.99 -36.94
CA ASN A 19 -7.08 -2.12 -36.02
C ASN A 19 -6.14 -1.76 -34.87
N GLN A 20 -5.13 -0.90 -35.12
CA GLN A 20 -4.23 -0.40 -34.08
C GLN A 20 -4.98 0.56 -33.13
N LEU A 21 -5.86 1.41 -33.67
CA LEU A 21 -6.70 2.29 -32.87
C LEU A 21 -7.65 1.51 -31.94
N ASP A 22 -8.30 0.47 -32.46
CA ASP A 22 -9.17 -0.42 -31.68
C ASP A 22 -8.39 -1.22 -30.62
N LEU A 23 -7.12 -1.58 -30.90
CA LEU A 23 -6.25 -2.23 -29.92
C LEU A 23 -5.86 -1.26 -28.80
N VAL A 24 -5.45 -0.04 -29.14
CA VAL A 24 -5.09 1.00 -28.17
C VAL A 24 -6.29 1.38 -27.31
N GLN A 25 -7.48 1.55 -27.91
CA GLN A 25 -8.71 1.81 -27.17
C GLN A 25 -9.04 0.69 -26.19
N ARG A 26 -8.89 -0.58 -26.60
CA ARG A 26 -9.05 -1.72 -25.71
C ARG A 26 -8.04 -1.72 -24.56
N ILE A 27 -6.77 -1.42 -24.82
CA ILE A 27 -5.74 -1.34 -23.78
C ILE A 27 -6.05 -0.20 -22.79
N ILE A 28 -6.49 0.96 -23.28
CA ILE A 28 -6.87 2.10 -22.43
C ILE A 28 -8.08 1.76 -21.57
N GLN A 29 -9.12 1.15 -22.16
CA GLN A 29 -10.30 0.71 -21.42
C GLN A 29 -9.93 -0.34 -20.37
N GLN A 30 -9.09 -1.32 -20.71
CA GLN A 30 -8.60 -2.31 -19.75
C GLN A 30 -7.82 -1.67 -18.60
N LYS A 31 -6.93 -0.72 -18.89
CA LYS A 31 -6.21 0.05 -17.86
C LYS A 31 -7.15 0.85 -16.97
N ALA A 32 -8.18 1.48 -17.54
CA ALA A 32 -9.16 2.25 -16.77
C ALA A 32 -10.00 1.35 -15.85
N ILE A 33 -10.43 0.18 -16.33
CA ILE A 33 -11.15 -0.83 -15.53
C ILE A 33 -10.26 -1.35 -14.40
N PHE A 34 -8.98 -1.62 -14.69
CA PHE A 34 -8.02 -2.08 -13.69
C PHE A 34 -7.76 -1.01 -12.62
N ALA A 35 -7.54 0.24 -13.02
CA ALA A 35 -7.36 1.36 -12.10
C ALA A 35 -8.58 1.52 -11.17
N ARG A 36 -9.80 1.47 -11.73
CA ARG A 36 -11.05 1.54 -10.97
C ARG A 36 -11.17 0.38 -9.97
N ARG A 37 -10.77 -0.84 -10.37
CA ARG A 37 -10.78 -2.03 -9.49
C ARG A 37 -9.83 -1.87 -8.32
N CYS A 38 -8.60 -1.39 -8.56
CA CYS A 38 -7.62 -1.13 -7.50
C CYS A 38 -8.08 -0.03 -6.55
N GLU A 39 -8.72 1.03 -7.05
CA GLU A 39 -9.28 2.08 -6.19
C GLU A 39 -10.37 1.55 -5.26
N VAL A 40 -11.29 0.71 -5.76
CA VAL A 40 -12.35 0.11 -4.93
C VAL A 40 -11.74 -0.75 -3.81
N GLN A 41 -10.72 -1.54 -4.13
CA GLN A 41 -10.03 -2.37 -3.12
C GLN A 41 -9.32 -1.52 -2.06
N ARG A 42 -8.61 -0.46 -2.47
CA ARG A 42 -7.95 0.47 -1.53
C ARG A 42 -8.96 1.15 -0.61
N ARG A 43 -10.10 1.60 -1.14
CA ARG A 43 -11.18 2.20 -0.37
C ARG A 43 -11.79 1.19 0.61
N ARG A 44 -12.03 -0.04 0.18
CA ARG A 44 -12.54 -1.12 1.04
C ARG A 44 -11.60 -1.41 2.21
N ILE A 45 -10.30 -1.61 1.95
CA ILE A 45 -9.31 -1.89 3.00
C ILE A 45 -9.21 -0.71 3.98
N LYS A 46 -9.20 0.53 3.49
CA LYS A 46 -9.19 1.73 4.34
C LYS A 46 -10.41 1.76 5.26
N LEU A 47 -11.60 1.51 4.71
CA LEU A 47 -12.85 1.52 5.45
C LEU A 47 -12.89 0.42 6.53
N ILE A 48 -12.39 -0.78 6.23
CA ILE A 48 -12.28 -1.87 7.22
C ILE A 48 -11.40 -1.45 8.40
N ILE A 49 -10.24 -0.84 8.13
CA ILE A 49 -9.34 -0.36 9.19
C ILE A 49 -10.00 0.75 9.99
N GLU A 50 -10.66 1.71 9.33
CA GLU A 50 -11.41 2.79 10.00
C GLU A 50 -12.52 2.24 10.89
N ALA A 51 -13.30 1.26 10.42
CA ALA A 51 -14.37 0.65 11.19
C ALA A 51 -13.86 -0.08 12.44
N ILE A 52 -12.72 -0.76 12.34
CA ILE A 52 -12.11 -1.49 13.47
C ILE A 52 -11.41 -0.52 14.44
N CYS A 53 -10.67 0.47 13.94
CA CYS A 53 -9.94 1.44 14.77
C CYS A 53 -10.87 2.48 15.42
N SER A 54 -12.03 2.77 14.83
CA SER A 54 -13.08 3.58 15.46
C SER A 54 -13.87 2.80 16.52
N GLY A 55 -13.72 1.47 16.58
CA GLY A 55 -14.45 0.59 17.48
C GLY A 55 -15.89 0.29 17.05
N LEU A 56 -16.24 0.59 15.79
CA LEU A 56 -17.55 0.31 15.19
C LEU A 56 -17.74 -1.18 14.93
N CYS A 57 -16.70 -1.90 14.52
CA CYS A 57 -16.71 -3.34 14.32
C CYS A 57 -15.75 -3.99 15.32
N ARG A 58 -16.28 -4.90 16.16
CA ARG A 58 -15.47 -5.66 17.12
C ARG A 58 -15.41 -7.14 16.76
N ASP A 59 -16.44 -7.64 16.10
CA ASP A 59 -16.52 -9.03 15.65
C ASP A 59 -16.54 -9.14 14.13
N GLU A 60 -16.17 -10.32 13.62
CA GLU A 60 -16.22 -10.63 12.19
C GLU A 60 -17.64 -10.48 11.63
N ASN A 61 -18.66 -10.85 12.42
CA ASN A 61 -20.06 -10.72 12.06
C ASN A 61 -20.50 -9.25 11.87
N ASP A 62 -20.01 -8.33 12.71
CA ASP A 62 -20.28 -6.89 12.55
C ASP A 62 -19.67 -6.37 11.26
N LEU A 63 -18.48 -6.86 10.92
CA LEU A 63 -17.81 -6.52 9.69
C LEU A 63 -18.56 -7.07 8.47
N GLU A 64 -19.07 -8.32 8.54
CA GLU A 64 -19.90 -8.90 7.49
C GLU A 64 -21.17 -8.07 7.26
N ASN A 65 -21.85 -7.67 8.35
CA ASN A 65 -23.04 -6.83 8.31
C ASN A 65 -22.73 -5.48 7.65
N LEU A 66 -21.66 -4.81 8.07
CA LEU A 66 -21.24 -3.54 7.51
C LEU A 66 -20.89 -3.66 6.02
N LEU A 67 -20.17 -4.72 5.62
CA LEU A 67 -19.83 -4.96 4.23
C LEU A 67 -21.05 -5.31 3.38
N SER A 68 -22.06 -5.98 3.96
CA SER A 68 -23.33 -6.28 3.27
C SER A 68 -24.10 -4.99 2.90
N LEU A 69 -23.98 -3.94 3.70
CA LEU A 69 -24.61 -2.64 3.47
C LEU A 69 -23.85 -1.78 2.45
N LEU A 70 -22.54 -1.99 2.29
CA LEU A 70 -21.66 -1.09 1.53
C LEU A 70 -21.56 -1.36 0.02
N PHE A 71 -22.40 -2.23 -0.55
CA PHE A 71 -22.45 -2.54 -2.00
C PHE A 71 -21.07 -2.82 -2.65
N PHE A 72 -20.09 -3.31 -1.88
CA PHE A 72 -18.79 -3.70 -2.44
C PHE A 72 -18.90 -5.01 -3.21
N GLU A 73 -18.21 -5.12 -4.35
CA GLU A 73 -18.06 -6.39 -5.06
C GLU A 73 -17.36 -7.42 -4.15
N ARG A 74 -18.05 -8.51 -3.80
CA ARG A 74 -17.48 -9.66 -3.06
C ARG A 74 -16.46 -10.38 -3.95
N LYS A 75 -15.19 -9.96 -3.88
CA LYS A 75 -14.08 -10.60 -4.60
C LYS A 75 -13.19 -11.49 -3.73
N LEU A 76 -13.07 -11.20 -2.44
CA LEU A 76 -12.32 -11.99 -1.46
C LEU A 76 -13.20 -12.29 -0.25
N THR A 77 -12.96 -13.47 0.34
CA THR A 77 -13.42 -13.87 1.67
C THR A 77 -12.89 -12.88 2.70
N ILE A 78 -13.72 -12.53 3.67
CA ILE A 78 -13.39 -11.54 4.70
C ILE A 78 -12.20 -12.01 5.54
N GLU A 79 -12.11 -13.31 5.78
CA GLU A 79 -10.98 -13.95 6.45
C GLU A 79 -9.64 -13.68 5.77
N ASP A 80 -9.56 -13.74 4.44
CA ASP A 80 -8.31 -13.46 3.70
C ASP A 80 -7.90 -12.00 3.83
N GLU A 81 -8.86 -11.08 3.84
CA GLU A 81 -8.60 -9.65 4.04
C GLU A 81 -8.13 -9.36 5.47
N LEU A 82 -8.74 -10.01 6.46
CA LEU A 82 -8.32 -9.91 7.86
C LEU A 82 -6.91 -10.49 8.06
N ASN A 83 -6.63 -11.66 7.48
CA ASN A 83 -5.30 -12.27 7.53
C ASN A 83 -4.24 -11.37 6.88
N PHE A 84 -4.55 -10.74 5.76
CA PHE A 84 -3.68 -9.75 5.12
C PHE A 84 -3.40 -8.54 6.04
N LEU A 85 -4.42 -8.03 6.72
CA LEU A 85 -4.31 -6.89 7.64
C LEU A 85 -3.51 -7.25 8.90
N ILE A 86 -3.70 -8.46 9.43
CA ILE A 86 -2.94 -9.01 10.55
C ILE A 86 -1.46 -9.20 10.17
N THR A 87 -1.20 -9.75 8.98
CA THR A 87 0.17 -9.96 8.47
C THR A 87 0.94 -8.64 8.37
N ARG A 88 0.25 -7.56 7.99
CA ARG A 88 0.82 -6.20 7.93
C ARG A 88 0.85 -5.46 9.26
N LYS A 89 0.48 -6.13 10.36
CA LYS A 89 0.41 -5.55 11.72
C LYS A 89 -0.49 -4.32 11.80
N LEU A 90 -1.51 -4.20 10.95
CA LEU A 90 -2.47 -3.09 11.00
C LEU A 90 -3.60 -3.39 11.98
N ILE A 91 -3.96 -4.67 12.13
CA ILE A 91 -5.02 -5.16 13.02
C ILE A 91 -4.47 -6.31 13.86
N CYS A 92 -4.97 -6.46 15.08
CA CYS A 92 -4.72 -7.58 15.97
C CYS A 92 -6.06 -8.24 16.35
N GLN A 93 -6.09 -9.58 16.40
CA GLN A 93 -7.21 -10.32 16.96
C GLN A 93 -6.91 -10.64 18.42
N GLN A 94 -7.66 -10.06 19.35
CA GLN A 94 -7.57 -10.38 20.77
C GLN A 94 -8.55 -11.50 21.12
N LYS A 95 -8.05 -12.54 21.79
CA LYS A 95 -8.84 -13.73 22.18
C LYS A 95 -10.09 -13.43 23.02
N ASN A 96 -10.12 -12.30 23.75
CA ASN A 96 -11.23 -11.94 24.65
C ASN A 96 -12.00 -10.69 24.21
N HIS A 97 -11.49 -9.91 23.26
CA HIS A 97 -12.00 -8.57 22.96
C HIS A 97 -12.33 -8.32 21.48
N GLY A 98 -12.19 -9.35 20.64
CA GLY A 98 -12.45 -9.28 19.21
C GLY A 98 -11.30 -8.66 18.41
N LEU A 99 -11.63 -8.12 17.25
CA LEU A 99 -10.72 -7.40 16.35
C LEU A 99 -10.40 -6.01 16.91
N CYS A 100 -9.12 -5.65 16.97
CA CYS A 100 -8.66 -4.36 17.45
C CYS A 100 -7.57 -3.78 16.54
N GLY A 101 -7.56 -2.45 16.38
CA GLY A 101 -6.49 -1.75 15.66
C GLY A 101 -5.17 -1.82 16.42
N THR A 102 -4.05 -2.05 15.73
CA THR A 102 -2.73 -1.93 16.36
C THR A 102 -2.34 -0.46 16.53
N GLN A 103 -1.20 -0.17 17.18
CA GLN A 103 -0.66 1.19 17.21
C GLN A 103 -0.43 1.77 15.81
N LEU A 104 0.02 0.93 14.87
CA LEU A 104 0.19 1.33 13.47
C LEU A 104 -1.17 1.56 12.80
N GLY A 105 -2.13 0.65 12.97
CA GLY A 105 -3.50 0.82 12.45
C GLY A 105 -4.17 2.07 12.98
N GLN A 106 -4.01 2.36 14.27
CA GLN A 106 -4.52 3.56 14.90
C GLN A 106 -3.84 4.82 14.35
N ALA A 107 -2.52 4.77 14.11
CA ALA A 107 -1.80 5.87 13.46
C ALA A 107 -2.27 6.09 12.01
N VAL A 108 -2.57 5.02 11.26
CA VAL A 108 -3.16 5.12 9.91
C VAL A 108 -4.53 5.79 9.97
N PHE A 109 -5.37 5.38 10.93
CA PHE A 109 -6.68 5.96 11.18
C PHE A 109 -6.59 7.46 11.54
N THR A 110 -5.75 7.83 12.52
CA THR A 110 -5.63 9.23 12.96
C THR A 110 -4.98 10.12 11.93
N SER A 111 -4.03 9.61 11.15
CA SER A 111 -3.39 10.35 10.05
C SER A 111 -4.27 10.41 8.78
N SER A 112 -5.40 9.69 8.76
CA SER A 112 -6.29 9.58 7.59
C SER A 112 -5.58 9.12 6.31
N LEU A 113 -4.41 8.50 6.44
CA LEU A 113 -3.60 8.03 5.33
C LEU A 113 -4.21 6.77 4.71
N SER A 114 -3.96 6.58 3.42
CA SER A 114 -4.24 5.29 2.79
C SER A 114 -3.29 4.22 3.36
N PRO A 115 -3.76 2.98 3.62
CA PRO A 115 -2.94 1.94 4.23
C PRO A 115 -1.63 1.66 3.49
N ASP A 116 -1.66 1.67 2.15
CA ASP A 116 -0.47 1.50 1.30
C ASP A 116 0.58 2.58 1.56
N ILE A 117 0.14 3.84 1.66
CA ILE A 117 1.01 5.00 1.88
C ILE A 117 1.53 5.01 3.31
N ALA A 118 0.67 4.71 4.28
CA ALA A 118 1.05 4.67 5.68
C ALA A 118 2.14 3.63 5.96
N LEU A 119 2.09 2.47 5.30
CA LEU A 119 3.13 1.44 5.39
C LEU A 119 4.45 1.90 4.78
N GLN A 120 4.41 2.53 3.60
CA GLN A 120 5.62 3.07 2.98
C GLN A 120 6.26 4.15 3.86
N VAL A 121 5.45 5.07 4.39
CA VAL A 121 5.92 6.11 5.31
C VAL A 121 6.50 5.50 6.57
N TYR A 122 5.86 4.47 7.14
CA TYR A 122 6.38 3.75 8.30
C TYR A 122 7.76 3.12 8.02
N ASP A 123 7.93 2.45 6.88
CA ASP A 123 9.22 1.86 6.48
C ASP A 123 10.31 2.92 6.28
N ASP A 124 9.96 4.05 5.67
CA ASP A 124 10.89 5.16 5.44
C ASP A 124 11.29 5.82 6.77
N LEU A 125 10.34 6.02 7.70
CA LEU A 125 10.61 6.50 9.05
C LEU A 125 11.49 5.51 9.83
N GLU A 126 11.20 4.22 9.76
CA GLU A 126 11.97 3.20 10.47
C GLU A 126 13.44 3.20 9.99
N LYS A 127 13.67 3.32 8.69
CA LYS A 127 15.02 3.44 8.12
C LYS A 127 15.70 4.74 8.55
N ALA A 128 15.00 5.86 8.52
CA ALA A 128 15.55 7.15 8.93
C ALA A 128 15.94 7.16 10.41
N ILE A 129 15.11 6.58 11.28
CA ILE A 129 15.39 6.43 12.72
C ILE A 129 16.63 5.56 12.94
N ARG A 130 16.77 4.45 12.22
CA ARG A 130 17.96 3.59 12.31
C ARG A 130 19.23 4.31 11.84
N SER A 131 19.14 5.09 10.76
CA SER A 131 20.27 5.91 10.28
C SER A 131 20.68 6.96 11.32
N LEU A 132 19.72 7.65 11.92
CA LEU A 132 19.98 8.66 12.95
C LEU A 132 20.56 8.04 14.23
N ALA A 133 20.11 6.84 14.61
CA ALA A 133 20.68 6.10 15.72
C ALA A 133 22.15 5.73 15.46
N LEU A 134 22.47 5.26 14.25
CA LEU A 134 23.85 4.97 13.82
C LEU A 134 24.74 6.23 13.83
N ASP A 135 24.24 7.37 13.35
CA ASP A 135 24.99 8.64 13.36
C ASP A 135 25.26 9.10 14.81
N ASN A 136 24.28 8.95 15.71
CA ASN A 136 24.46 9.27 17.13
C ASN A 136 25.44 8.33 17.82
N GLU A 137 25.37 7.01 17.57
CA GLU A 137 26.30 6.03 18.11
C GLU A 137 27.74 6.27 17.62
N LEU A 138 27.91 6.64 16.35
CA LEU A 138 29.20 6.96 15.76
C LEU A 138 29.76 8.29 16.30
N HIS A 139 28.91 9.31 16.50
CA HIS A 139 29.28 10.56 17.16
C HIS A 139 29.69 10.34 18.64
N LEU A 140 28.97 9.48 19.36
CA LEU A 140 29.31 9.06 20.72
C LEU A 140 30.64 8.29 20.77
N LEU A 141 30.86 7.33 19.86
CA LEU A 141 32.12 6.61 19.71
C LEU A 141 33.29 7.57 19.43
N TYR A 142 33.11 8.55 18.54
CA TYR A 142 34.13 9.56 18.26
C TYR A 142 34.44 10.41 19.49
N LEU A 143 33.42 10.86 20.22
CA LEU A 143 33.59 11.63 21.47
C LEU A 143 34.35 10.83 22.53
N VAL A 144 34.02 9.55 22.72
CA VAL A 144 34.71 8.69 23.69
C VAL A 144 36.13 8.39 23.24
N ILE A 145 36.36 8.01 21.99
CA ILE A 145 37.72 7.68 21.50
C ILE A 145 38.59 8.94 21.49
N PHE A 146 38.12 10.05 20.94
CA PHE A 146 38.93 11.27 20.78
C PHE A 146 39.15 12.04 22.09
N LYS A 147 38.23 11.96 23.07
CA LYS A 147 38.43 12.60 24.39
C LYS A 147 39.08 11.70 25.44
N VAL A 148 39.03 10.37 25.31
CA VAL A 148 39.70 9.44 26.25
C VAL A 148 41.16 9.16 25.84
N PHE A 149 41.50 9.14 24.55
CA PHE A 149 42.88 8.90 24.11
C PHE A 149 43.95 9.91 24.57
N PRO A 150 43.70 11.23 24.72
CA PRO A 150 44.74 12.13 25.19
C PRO A 150 45.06 11.96 26.69
N PHE A 151 44.28 11.16 27.44
CA PHE A 151 44.56 10.83 28.84
C PHE A 151 45.52 9.64 29.02
N PHE A 152 45.64 8.73 28.04
CA PHE A 152 46.53 7.57 28.15
C PHE A 152 47.93 7.78 27.58
N SER A 153 48.19 8.89 26.87
CA SER A 153 49.52 9.22 26.34
C SER A 153 50.38 10.10 27.27
N LYS A 154 49.96 10.30 28.53
CA LYS A 154 50.69 11.11 29.52
C LYS A 154 51.20 10.36 30.76
N ASN A 155 51.02 9.04 30.83
CA ASN A 155 51.69 8.23 31.84
C ASN A 155 52.76 7.39 31.16
N TYR A 156 53.97 7.97 31.10
CA TYR A 156 55.20 7.23 31.38
C TYR A 156 55.05 6.45 32.70
#